data_AF-A0A520PMB0-F1
#
_entry.id   AF-A0A520PMB0-F1
#
_cell.length_a   1.000
_cell.length_b   1.000
_cell.length_c   1.000
_cell.angle_alpha   90.00
_cell.angle_beta   90.00
_cell.angle_gamma   90.00
#
_symmetry.space_group_name_H-M   'P 1'
#
loop_
_entity.id
_entity.type
_entity.pdbx_description
1 polymer ?
#
loop_
_entity_poly.entity_id
_entity_poly.type
_entity_poly.pdbx_seq_one_letter_code
_entity_poly.pdbx_strand_id
1 'polypeptide(L)'
;MNSYTFRRQNYFVFQVDRDPVTPSVHFLWGKFDFRAILERTEESKAMAQPDRGFRDESGQYFVLKSLQNLYRTEWYEFVRPTAHGLQLEETLWQNNGKSHYVEYPQDLQDVACSICAAEMGLSPLQSVELA
;
A
#
# COMPACT_ATOMS: atom_id res chain seq x y z
N MET A 1 6.32 -8.91 -14.84
CA MET A 1 5.47 -7.74 -14.60
C MET A 1 4.07 -8.29 -14.41
N ASN A 2 3.55 -8.25 -13.19
CA ASN A 2 2.24 -8.80 -12.84
C ASN A 2 1.19 -7.69 -12.88
N SER A 3 -0.04 -8.03 -13.25
CA SER A 3 -1.15 -7.08 -13.31
C SER A 3 -2.27 -7.50 -12.36
N TYR A 4 -2.87 -6.53 -11.69
CA TYR A 4 -3.97 -6.71 -10.77
C TYR A 4 -5.14 -5.85 -11.20
N THR A 5 -6.36 -6.37 -11.08
CA THR A 5 -7.58 -5.62 -11.37
C THR A 5 -8.45 -5.60 -10.12
N PHE A 6 -8.71 -4.40 -9.60
CA PHE A 6 -9.60 -4.18 -8.46
C PHE A 6 -10.60 -3.08 -8.83
N ARG A 7 -11.91 -3.28 -8.61
CA ARG A 7 -12.95 -2.28 -8.93
C ARG A 7 -12.83 -1.68 -10.34
N ARG A 8 -12.51 -2.53 -11.32
CA ARG A 8 -12.27 -2.16 -12.75
C ARG A 8 -11.08 -1.22 -12.98
N GLN A 9 -10.22 -1.04 -11.98
CA GLN A 9 -8.95 -0.34 -12.08
C GLN A 9 -7.81 -1.34 -12.24
N ASN A 10 -6.89 -1.05 -13.16
CA ASN A 10 -5.75 -1.92 -13.44
C ASN A 10 -4.47 -1.36 -12.81
N TYR A 11 -3.74 -2.23 -12.13
CA TYR A 11 -2.48 -1.93 -11.47
C TYR A 11 -1.38 -2.85 -12.02
N PHE A 12 -0.17 -2.34 -12.13
CA PHE A 12 0.96 -3.08 -12.70
C PHE A 12 2.15 -3.07 -11.76
N VAL A 13 2.58 -4.23 -11.30
CA VAL A 13 3.79 -4.39 -10.48
C VAL A 13 5.00 -4.50 -11.38
N PHE A 14 5.96 -3.58 -11.21
CA PHE A 14 7.17 -3.52 -12.02
C PHE A 14 8.45 -3.81 -11.23
N GLN A 15 8.43 -3.72 -9.90
CA GLN A 15 9.57 -4.08 -9.07
C GLN A 15 9.11 -4.58 -7.69
N VAL A 16 9.80 -5.61 -7.18
CA VAL A 16 9.62 -6.14 -5.83
C VAL A 16 11.00 -6.23 -5.18
N ASP A 17 11.17 -5.55 -4.05
CA ASP A 17 12.37 -5.62 -3.21
C ASP A 17 12.07 -6.52 -2.00
N ARG A 18 12.91 -7.52 -1.78
CA ARG A 18 12.78 -8.50 -0.70
C ARG A 18 13.79 -8.26 0.43
N ASP A 19 14.16 -7.01 0.66
CA ASP A 19 14.96 -6.62 1.82
C ASP A 19 14.40 -7.28 3.11
N PRO A 20 15.23 -7.94 3.94
CA PRO A 20 14.76 -8.69 5.11
C PRO A 20 14.11 -7.83 6.21
N VAL A 21 14.31 -6.52 6.18
CA VAL A 21 13.85 -5.57 7.21
C VAL A 21 12.69 -4.74 6.67
N THR A 22 12.85 -4.18 5.47
CA THR A 22 11.88 -3.27 4.82
C THR A 22 11.62 -3.69 3.37
N PRO A 23 10.96 -4.83 3.13
CA PRO A 23 10.64 -5.24 1.77
C PRO A 23 9.63 -4.27 1.16
N SER A 24 9.65 -4.12 -0.16
CA SER A 24 8.76 -3.17 -0.84
C SER A 24 8.24 -3.68 -2.18
N VAL A 25 7.05 -3.21 -2.56
CA VAL A 25 6.46 -3.45 -3.88
C VAL A 25 6.22 -2.12 -4.58
N HIS A 26 6.73 -2.01 -5.79
CA HIS A 26 6.51 -0.87 -6.66
C HIS A 26 5.48 -1.22 -7.72
N PHE A 27 4.46 -0.36 -7.85
CA PHE A 27 3.35 -0.58 -8.76
C PHE A 27 2.83 0.72 -9.37
N LEU A 28 2.22 0.59 -10.54
CA LEU A 28 1.62 1.69 -11.30
C LEU A 28 0.10 1.61 -11.26
N TRP A 29 -0.55 2.78 -11.25
CA TRP A 29 -1.94 2.95 -11.67
C TRP A 29 -2.02 4.12 -12.65
N GLY A 30 -2.43 3.87 -13.90
CA GLY A 30 -2.38 4.85 -14.96
C GLY A 30 -0.96 5.40 -15.16
N LYS A 31 -0.74 6.67 -14.79
CA LYS A 31 0.56 7.38 -14.86
C LYS A 31 1.24 7.55 -13.51
N PHE A 32 0.62 7.07 -12.44
CA PHE A 32 1.08 7.28 -11.07
C PHE A 32 1.92 6.10 -10.62
N ASP A 33 3.07 6.42 -10.02
CA ASP A 33 4.02 5.44 -9.49
C ASP A 33 3.91 5.42 -7.98
N PHE A 34 3.73 4.22 -7.45
CA PHE A 34 3.59 3.94 -6.04
C PHE A 34 4.64 2.96 -5.58
N ARG A 35 5.04 3.13 -4.32
CA ARG A 35 5.76 2.09 -3.58
C ARG A 35 5.09 1.85 -2.23
N ALA A 36 4.80 0.59 -1.96
CA ALA A 36 4.36 0.11 -0.66
C ALA A 36 5.57 -0.50 0.05
N ILE A 37 5.87 0.01 1.24
CA ILE A 37 7.01 -0.41 2.06
C ILE A 37 6.44 -1.12 3.29
N LEU A 38 6.82 -2.38 3.46
CA LEU A 38 6.49 -3.15 4.64
C LEU A 38 7.60 -3.01 5.68
N GLU A 39 7.26 -3.34 6.91
CA GLU A 39 8.21 -3.47 8.01
C GLU A 39 7.99 -4.80 8.70
N ARG A 40 9.06 -5.58 8.85
CA ARG A 40 9.06 -6.76 9.70
C ARG A 40 8.83 -6.33 11.15
N THR A 41 7.87 -6.96 11.82
CA THR A 41 7.45 -6.52 13.16
C THR A 41 7.10 -7.70 14.08
N GLU A 42 6.77 -7.36 15.33
CA GLU A 42 6.27 -8.32 16.32
C GLU A 42 4.76 -8.52 16.17
N GLU A 43 4.27 -9.69 16.59
CA GLU A 43 2.84 -10.02 16.55
C GLU A 43 1.96 -8.96 17.20
N SER A 44 2.34 -8.49 18.40
CA SER A 44 1.58 -7.49 19.15
C SER A 44 1.38 -6.19 18.37
N LYS A 45 2.39 -5.75 17.62
CA LYS A 45 2.35 -4.54 16.79
C LYS A 45 1.54 -4.74 15.51
N ALA A 46 1.61 -5.93 14.92
CA ALA A 46 0.82 -6.27 13.74
C ALA A 46 -0.68 -6.41 14.09
N MET A 47 -0.99 -7.07 15.21
CA MET A 47 -2.36 -7.24 15.70
C MET A 47 -3.00 -5.94 16.17
N ALA A 48 -2.21 -4.93 16.54
CA ALA A 48 -2.73 -3.59 16.81
C ALA A 48 -3.23 -2.86 15.55
N GLN A 49 -2.85 -3.33 14.35
CA GLN A 49 -3.11 -2.67 13.07
C GLN A 49 -3.46 -3.72 12.00
N PRO A 50 -4.51 -4.53 12.21
CA PRO A 50 -4.78 -5.72 11.42
C PRO A 50 -5.22 -5.39 9.98
N ASP A 51 -5.76 -4.19 9.73
CA ASP A 51 -6.13 -3.67 8.40
C ASP A 51 -4.94 -3.51 7.45
N ARG A 52 -3.73 -3.44 8.02
CA ARG A 52 -2.47 -3.29 7.29
C ARG A 52 -1.40 -4.28 7.72
N GLY A 53 -1.80 -5.32 8.42
CA GLY A 53 -0.92 -6.36 8.95
C GLY A 53 -0.93 -7.62 8.09
N PHE A 54 0.19 -8.33 8.09
CA PHE A 54 0.38 -9.57 7.36
C PHE A 54 1.16 -10.60 8.18
N ARG A 55 1.08 -11.85 7.75
CA ARG A 55 1.87 -12.96 8.24
C ARG A 55 2.38 -13.81 7.08
N ASP A 56 3.65 -14.21 7.12
CA ASP A 56 4.21 -15.16 6.15
C ASP A 56 4.02 -16.63 6.58
N GLU A 57 4.40 -17.57 5.71
CA GLU A 57 4.32 -19.02 5.98
C GLU A 57 5.18 -19.47 7.18
N SER A 58 6.25 -18.74 7.50
CA SER A 58 7.14 -19.04 8.63
C SER A 58 6.58 -18.56 9.97
N GLY A 59 5.53 -17.74 9.94
CA GLY A 59 4.95 -17.10 11.12
C GLY A 59 5.52 -15.72 11.44
N GLN A 60 6.34 -15.15 10.56
CA GLN A 60 6.83 -13.79 10.70
C GLN A 60 5.74 -12.78 10.35
N TYR A 61 5.63 -11.75 11.19
CA TYR A 61 4.67 -10.67 11.02
C TYR A 61 5.27 -9.46 10.29
N PHE A 62 4.44 -8.81 9.49
CA PHE A 62 4.75 -7.60 8.76
C PHE A 62 3.60 -6.60 8.88
N VAL A 63 3.90 -5.32 8.71
CA VAL A 63 2.88 -4.26 8.56
C VAL A 63 3.24 -3.36 7.39
N LEU A 64 2.23 -2.82 6.69
CA LEU A 64 2.44 -1.73 5.75
C LEU A 64 2.85 -0.48 6.53
N LYS A 65 4.14 -0.14 6.45
CA LYS A 65 4.73 1.00 7.15
C LYS A 65 4.45 2.30 6.42
N SER A 66 4.65 2.31 5.11
CA SER A 66 4.49 3.50 4.29
C SER A 66 3.95 3.13 2.92
N LEU A 67 3.02 3.94 2.43
CA LEU A 67 2.57 3.95 1.05
C LEU A 67 2.96 5.29 0.47
N GLN A 68 3.71 5.29 -0.63
CA GLN A 68 4.27 6.51 -1.18
C GLN A 68 3.95 6.65 -2.66
N ASN A 69 3.77 7.90 -3.11
CA ASN A 69 3.54 8.26 -4.49
C ASN A 69 4.70 9.13 -5.02
N LEU A 70 5.18 8.83 -6.22
CA LEU A 70 6.20 9.62 -6.88
C LEU A 70 5.55 10.83 -7.57
N TYR A 71 5.87 12.02 -7.10
CA TYR A 71 5.44 13.27 -7.72
C TYR A 71 6.62 14.22 -7.89
N ARG A 72 6.83 14.72 -9.12
CA ARG A 72 7.94 15.61 -9.47
C ARG A 72 9.30 15.12 -8.96
N THR A 73 9.60 13.83 -9.16
CA THR A 73 10.85 13.14 -8.74
C THR A 73 11.05 12.98 -7.24
N GLU A 74 10.05 13.35 -6.42
CA GLU A 74 10.07 13.20 -4.97
C GLU A 74 8.99 12.20 -4.53
N TRP A 75 9.29 11.39 -3.51
CA TRP A 75 8.32 10.49 -2.91
C TRP A 75 7.51 11.22 -1.84
N TYR A 76 6.19 11.19 -1.94
CA TYR A 76 5.28 11.74 -0.93
C TYR A 76 4.61 10.58 -0.19
N GLU A 77 4.41 10.74 1.11
CA GLU A 77 3.75 9.73 1.95
C GLU A 77 2.24 9.92 1.96
N PHE A 78 1.51 8.82 1.86
CA PHE A 78 0.07 8.79 1.96
C PHE A 78 -0.37 9.22 3.37
N VAL A 79 -1.27 10.21 3.42
CA VAL A 79 -1.94 10.63 4.64
C VAL A 79 -3.40 10.22 4.51
N ARG A 80 -3.83 9.25 5.33
CA ARG A 80 -5.22 8.79 5.36
C ARG A 80 -6.14 9.99 5.63
N PRO A 81 -7.12 10.29 4.76
CA PRO A 81 -8.07 11.36 5.00
C PRO A 81 -8.84 11.12 6.30
N THR A 82 -9.08 12.17 7.09
CA THR A 82 -9.82 12.08 8.36
C THR A 82 -11.34 12.26 8.20
N ALA A 83 -11.86 12.41 6.98
CA ALA A 83 -13.28 12.72 6.72
C ALA A 83 -13.92 11.81 5.67
N HIS A 84 -15.19 11.48 5.90
CA HIS A 84 -16.02 10.59 5.08
C HIS A 84 -16.40 11.17 3.71
N GLY A 85 -16.25 10.34 2.67
CA GLY A 85 -17.27 10.15 1.64
C GLY A 85 -17.25 11.12 0.46
N LEU A 86 -16.41 10.84 -0.53
CA LEU A 86 -16.69 11.15 -1.94
C LEU A 86 -16.23 10.00 -2.84
N GLN A 87 -16.86 9.89 -4.01
CA GLN A 87 -16.71 8.80 -4.99
C GLN A 87 -15.27 8.65 -5.53
N LEU A 88 -14.46 9.69 -5.37
CA LEU A 88 -13.00 9.73 -5.48
C LEU A 88 -12.50 10.30 -4.14
N GLU A 89 -11.58 9.62 -3.47
CA GLU A 89 -10.94 10.22 -2.30
C GLU A 89 -9.90 11.22 -2.82
N GLU A 90 -10.09 12.51 -2.55
CA GLU A 90 -8.99 13.46 -2.62
C GLU A 90 -7.97 13.04 -1.56
N THR A 91 -6.94 12.36 -2.00
CA THR A 91 -5.90 11.83 -1.12
C THR A 91 -4.84 12.90 -0.88
N LEU A 92 -4.46 13.08 0.37
CA LEU A 92 -3.37 13.96 0.77
C LEU A 92 -2.07 13.18 0.80
N TRP A 93 -1.05 13.73 0.16
CA TRP A 93 0.31 13.19 0.19
C TRP A 93 1.29 14.25 0.66
N GLN A 94 2.21 13.88 1.54
CA GLN A 94 3.13 14.83 2.17
C GLN A 94 4.60 14.46 2.01
N ASN A 95 5.43 15.47 1.79
CA ASN A 95 6.90 15.36 1.83
C ASN A 95 7.48 16.67 2.35
N ASN A 96 8.18 16.63 3.50
CA ASN A 96 8.91 17.77 4.07
C ASN A 96 8.07 19.07 4.13
N GLY A 97 6.81 18.96 4.58
CA GLY A 97 5.87 20.09 4.68
C GLY A 97 5.18 20.49 3.38
N LYS A 98 5.53 19.90 2.23
CA LYS A 98 4.81 20.05 0.97
C LYS A 98 3.60 19.12 0.95
N SER A 99 2.46 19.63 0.46
CA SER A 99 1.24 18.84 0.26
C SER A 99 0.98 18.63 -1.23
N HIS A 100 0.62 17.42 -1.60
CA HIS A 100 0.17 17.02 -2.94
C HIS A 100 -1.21 16.39 -2.81
N TYR A 101 -2.21 17.04 -3.39
CA TYR A 101 -3.57 16.55 -3.45
C TYR A 101 -3.83 15.93 -4.82
N VAL A 102 -4.42 14.75 -4.82
CA VAL A 102 -4.66 13.98 -6.03
C VAL A 102 -5.79 12.98 -5.79
N GLU A 103 -6.64 12.83 -6.79
CA GLU A 103 -7.75 11.89 -6.76
C GLU A 103 -7.25 10.50 -7.17
N TYR A 104 -7.43 9.54 -6.27
CA TYR A 104 -7.15 8.13 -6.52
C TYR A 104 -8.41 7.27 -6.38
N PRO A 105 -8.39 6.04 -6.94
CA PRO A 105 -9.43 5.07 -6.63
C PRO A 105 -9.58 4.92 -5.12
N GLN A 106 -10.82 4.79 -4.67
CA GLN A 106 -11.11 4.46 -3.28
C GLN A 106 -10.32 3.22 -2.85
N ASP A 107 -9.93 3.17 -1.58
CA ASP A 107 -9.27 2.01 -0.96
C ASP A 107 -7.85 1.73 -1.51
N LEU A 108 -7.08 2.77 -1.85
CA LEU A 108 -5.71 2.61 -2.36
C LEU A 108 -4.79 1.84 -1.38
N GLN A 109 -4.96 2.05 -0.08
CA GLN A 109 -4.20 1.30 0.94
C GLN A 109 -4.51 -0.19 0.85
N ASP A 110 -5.79 -0.53 0.73
CA ASP A 110 -6.28 -1.90 0.64
C ASP A 110 -5.80 -2.59 -0.64
N VAL A 111 -5.81 -1.87 -1.77
CA VAL A 111 -5.18 -2.33 -3.01
C VAL A 111 -3.70 -2.58 -2.82
N ALA A 112 -2.97 -1.64 -2.21
CA ALA A 112 -1.55 -1.79 -1.94
C ALA A 112 -1.27 -3.01 -1.05
N CYS A 113 -2.07 -3.20 0.01
CA CYS A 113 -1.99 -4.37 0.88
C CYS A 113 -2.24 -5.67 0.11
N SER A 114 -3.24 -5.70 -0.76
CA SER A 114 -3.58 -6.89 -1.55
C SER A 114 -2.49 -7.25 -2.56
N ILE A 115 -1.90 -6.25 -3.21
CA ILE A 115 -0.75 -6.42 -4.10
C ILE A 115 0.46 -6.94 -3.30
N CYS A 116 0.77 -6.35 -2.14
CA CYS A 116 1.86 -6.80 -1.28
C CYS A 116 1.68 -8.26 -0.84
N ALA A 117 0.47 -8.62 -0.41
CA ALA A 117 0.16 -9.99 -0.01
C ALA A 117 0.45 -10.98 -1.15
N ALA A 118 0.00 -10.68 -2.37
CA ALA A 118 0.21 -11.54 -3.53
C ALA A 118 1.69 -11.63 -3.94
N GLU A 119 2.38 -10.50 -4.10
CA GLU A 119 3.77 -10.47 -4.59
C GLU A 119 4.80 -11.01 -3.59
N MET A 120 4.48 -10.94 -2.29
CA MET A 120 5.37 -11.40 -1.23
C MET A 120 4.96 -12.74 -0.62
N GLY A 121 3.84 -13.34 -1.03
CA GLY A 121 3.35 -14.60 -0.46
C GLY A 121 2.92 -14.46 1.00
N LEU A 122 2.30 -13.33 1.34
CA LEU A 122 1.84 -13.05 2.71
C LEU A 122 0.34 -13.26 2.83
N SER A 123 -0.09 -13.68 4.01
CA SER A 123 -1.50 -13.75 4.40
C SER A 123 -1.90 -12.47 5.16
N PRO A 124 -2.88 -11.69 4.69
CA PRO A 124 -3.42 -10.56 5.44
C PRO A 124 -4.00 -10.98 6.79
N LEU A 125 -3.80 -10.16 7.83
CA LEU A 125 -4.40 -10.41 9.16
C LEU A 125 -5.90 -10.10 9.20
N GLN A 126 -6.34 -9.17 8.36
CA GLN A 126 -7.74 -8.86 8.11
C GLN A 126 -8.05 -9.06 6.63
N SER A 127 -9.18 -9.69 6.33
CA SER A 127 -9.66 -9.81 4.95
C SER A 127 -10.16 -8.47 4.44
N VAL A 128 -9.83 -8.16 3.20
CA VAL A 128 -10.28 -6.96 2.49
C VAL A 128 -11.12 -7.39 1.29
N GLU A 129 -12.34 -6.88 1.20
CA GLU A 129 -13.23 -7.14 0.06
C GLU A 129 -13.03 -6.08 -1.03
N LEU A 130 -12.13 -6.37 -1.97
CA LEU A 130 -11.94 -5.59 -3.19
C LEU A 130 -12.75 -6.20 -4.35
N ALA A 131 -14.08 -6.14 -4.27
CA ALA A 131 -14.99 -6.57 -5.33
C ALA A 131 -15.15 -5.49 -6.42
#